data_AF-A0A7S2DG82-F1
#
_entry.id   AF-A0A7S2DG82-F1
#
_cell.length_a   1.000
_cell.length_b   1.000
_cell.length_c   1.000
_cell.angle_alpha   90.00
_cell.angle_beta   90.00
_cell.angle_gamma   90.00
#
_symmetry.space_group_name_H-M   'P 1'
#
loop_
_entity.id
_entity.type
_entity.pdbx_description
1 polymer ?
#
loop_
_entity_poly.entity_id
_entity_poly.type
_entity_poly.pdbx_seq_one_letter_code
_entity_poly.pdbx_strand_id
1 'polypeptide(L)'
;IVSGPSEYWILVINAGRKSSLDQIRASLPSGESLEYASQVFAALMHIGDVMSLTPAASVTLCCDAGHENAHRLAAEFCNGSGLQPPEVQLVETTGLRLAQAGEGVEADVNVYTTDTEIEVNKKIKQKAFCEPGNTDFCPPIDIVGELLAMQKEFTITRKPDNGGDKVYSDIAALREDFASKALHPGDFKPALSKAVNALLEAVRAGLKNDAAAQKAVKDLDNYAKAQTKAQKKK
;
A
#
# COMPACT_ATOMS: atom_id res chain seq x y z
N ILE A 1 16.05 -11.62 18.23
CA ILE A 1 17.51 -11.87 18.08
C ILE A 1 17.64 -12.89 16.96
N VAL A 2 18.35 -12.56 15.88
CA VAL A 2 18.53 -13.46 14.72
C VAL A 2 19.28 -14.72 15.19
N SER A 3 18.94 -15.90 14.66
CA SER A 3 19.54 -17.18 15.07
C SER A 3 21.03 -17.32 14.70
N GLY A 4 21.57 -16.44 13.85
CA GLY A 4 22.99 -16.40 13.44
C GLY A 4 23.46 -14.97 13.14
N PRO A 5 23.68 -14.13 14.17
CA PRO A 5 24.01 -12.72 13.96
C PRO A 5 25.40 -12.51 13.35
N SER A 6 26.36 -13.38 13.67
CA SER A 6 27.72 -13.31 13.13
C SER A 6 27.73 -13.59 11.63
N GLU A 7 27.05 -14.66 11.22
CA GLU A 7 26.94 -15.10 9.83
C GLU A 7 26.25 -14.03 8.98
N TYR A 8 25.17 -13.44 9.50
CA TYR A 8 24.47 -12.34 8.85
C TYR A 8 25.38 -11.13 8.61
N TRP A 9 26.10 -10.65 9.63
CA TRP A 9 26.95 -9.46 9.45
C TRP A 9 28.17 -9.75 8.58
N ILE A 10 28.73 -10.96 8.63
CA ILE A 10 29.79 -11.37 7.69
C ILE A 10 29.27 -11.33 6.25
N LEU A 11 28.02 -11.77 6.01
CA LEU A 11 27.36 -11.69 4.71
C LEU A 11 27.22 -10.24 4.24
N VAL A 12 26.72 -9.34 5.10
CA VAL A 12 26.57 -7.91 4.79
C VAL A 12 27.94 -7.25 4.50
N ILE A 13 28.98 -7.58 5.26
CA ILE A 13 30.35 -7.11 5.01
C ILE A 13 30.87 -7.61 3.66
N ASN A 14 30.63 -8.89 3.34
CA ASN A 14 31.01 -9.45 2.05
C ASN A 14 30.24 -8.82 0.88
N ALA A 15 28.97 -8.47 1.09
CA ALA A 15 28.19 -7.69 0.15
C ALA A 15 28.84 -6.32 -0.08
N GLY A 16 29.18 -5.60 0.98
CA GLY A 16 29.87 -4.31 0.88
C GLY A 16 31.21 -4.38 0.15
N ARG A 17 31.98 -5.45 0.35
CA ARG A 17 33.27 -5.66 -0.33
C ARG A 17 33.14 -5.93 -1.83
N LYS A 18 31.99 -6.42 -2.28
CA LYS A 18 31.73 -6.81 -3.68
C LYS A 18 30.85 -5.82 -4.44
N SER A 19 30.27 -4.84 -3.75
CA SER A 19 29.43 -3.80 -4.34
C SER A 19 30.17 -2.47 -4.44
N SER A 20 30.09 -1.83 -5.60
CA SER A 20 30.53 -0.45 -5.79
C SER A 20 29.51 0.54 -5.23
N LEU A 21 29.93 1.76 -4.90
CA LEU A 21 29.00 2.82 -4.50
C LEU A 21 28.01 3.18 -5.62
N ASP A 22 28.38 3.01 -6.88
CA ASP A 22 27.48 3.29 -8.01
C ASP A 22 26.37 2.24 -8.13
N GLN A 23 26.67 0.97 -7.87
CA GLN A 23 25.64 -0.07 -7.75
C GLN A 23 24.69 0.22 -6.59
N ILE A 24 25.21 0.68 -5.45
CA ILE A 24 24.38 1.07 -4.31
C ILE A 24 23.50 2.28 -4.65
N ARG A 25 24.03 3.30 -5.32
CA ARG A 25 23.24 4.45 -5.81
C ARG A 25 22.14 4.02 -6.78
N ALA A 26 22.46 3.12 -7.71
CA ALA A 26 21.50 2.60 -8.67
C ALA A 26 20.39 1.76 -8.02
N SER A 27 20.63 1.22 -6.81
CA SER A 27 19.63 0.46 -6.06
C SER A 27 18.58 1.32 -5.36
N LEU A 28 18.82 2.63 -5.23
CA LEU A 28 17.87 3.54 -4.59
C LEU A 28 16.61 3.73 -5.45
N PRO A 29 15.48 4.10 -4.83
CA PRO A 29 14.27 4.47 -5.54
C PRO A 29 14.53 5.60 -6.55
N SER A 30 13.79 5.60 -7.66
CA SER A 30 13.91 6.65 -8.67
C SER A 30 13.65 8.03 -8.07
N GLY A 31 14.59 8.97 -8.26
CA GLY A 31 14.51 10.33 -7.72
C GLY A 31 15.15 10.50 -6.34
N GLU A 32 15.54 9.42 -5.68
CA GLU A 32 16.34 9.51 -4.45
C GLU A 32 17.84 9.60 -4.75
N SER A 33 18.57 10.23 -3.84
CA SER A 33 20.03 10.33 -3.90
C SER A 33 20.65 9.73 -2.64
N LEU A 34 21.90 9.29 -2.76
CA LEU A 34 22.65 8.74 -1.65
C LEU A 34 23.19 9.89 -0.77
N GLU A 35 22.40 10.29 0.21
CA GLU A 35 22.68 11.39 1.13
C GLU A 35 23.32 10.93 2.45
N TYR A 36 22.96 9.73 2.92
CA TYR A 36 23.36 9.23 4.23
C TYR A 36 24.07 7.87 4.11
N ALA A 37 25.10 7.67 4.95
CA ALA A 37 25.78 6.38 5.04
C ALA A 37 24.81 5.24 5.43
N SER A 38 23.74 5.55 6.18
CA SER A 38 22.70 4.59 6.54
C SER A 38 22.01 3.97 5.33
N GLN A 39 21.86 4.70 4.21
CA GLN A 39 21.28 4.15 2.98
C GLN A 39 22.19 3.08 2.36
N VAL A 40 23.52 3.24 2.45
CA VAL A 40 24.47 2.19 2.04
C VAL A 40 24.27 0.94 2.89
N PHE A 41 24.21 1.09 4.21
CA PHE A 41 23.98 -0.04 5.10
C PHE A 41 22.62 -0.71 4.84
N ALA A 42 21.56 0.05 4.63
CA ALA A 42 20.23 -0.49 4.33
C ALA A 42 20.24 -1.35 3.04
N ALA A 43 20.87 -0.88 1.96
CA ALA A 43 21.00 -1.64 0.73
C ALA A 43 21.81 -2.94 0.93
N LEU A 44 22.92 -2.89 1.68
CA LEU A 44 23.75 -4.07 1.96
C LEU A 44 23.04 -5.07 2.88
N MET A 45 22.28 -4.57 3.86
CA MET A 45 21.46 -5.41 4.74
C MET A 45 20.35 -6.10 3.95
N HIS A 46 19.70 -5.39 3.01
CA HIS A 46 18.69 -5.98 2.12
C HIS A 46 19.25 -7.14 1.28
N ILE A 47 20.46 -6.99 0.74
CA ILE A 47 21.17 -8.10 0.06
C ILE A 47 21.33 -9.29 1.03
N GLY A 48 21.79 -9.03 2.25
CA GLY A 48 21.97 -10.05 3.28
C GLY A 48 20.67 -10.77 3.65
N ASP A 49 19.56 -10.04 3.76
CA ASP A 49 18.23 -10.57 4.05
C ASP A 49 17.77 -11.51 2.93
N VAL A 50 17.82 -11.06 1.67
CA VAL A 50 17.42 -11.84 0.50
C VAL A 50 18.28 -13.10 0.35
N MET A 51 19.59 -12.97 0.49
CA MET A 51 20.52 -14.11 0.45
C MET A 51 20.30 -15.11 1.58
N SER A 52 19.76 -14.68 2.72
CA SER A 52 19.44 -15.59 3.83
C SER A 52 18.14 -16.37 3.59
N LEU A 53 17.24 -15.85 2.76
CA LEU A 53 15.97 -16.49 2.39
C LEU A 53 16.10 -17.42 1.16
N THR A 54 17.03 -17.11 0.25
CA THR A 54 17.25 -17.82 -1.01
C THR A 54 17.65 -19.31 -0.90
N PRO A 55 18.37 -19.79 0.13
CA PRO A 55 18.77 -21.19 0.24
C PRO A 55 17.61 -22.19 0.41
N ALA A 56 16.39 -21.73 0.69
CA ALA A 56 15.27 -22.57 1.08
C ALA A 56 14.34 -23.02 -0.07
N ALA A 57 14.26 -22.27 -1.18
CA ALA A 57 13.38 -22.55 -2.33
C ALA A 57 13.63 -21.54 -3.47
N SER A 58 12.93 -21.70 -4.59
CA SER A 58 12.71 -20.58 -5.53
C SER A 58 11.98 -19.45 -4.80
N VAL A 59 12.63 -18.30 -4.67
CA VAL A 59 12.07 -17.10 -4.02
C VAL A 59 11.58 -16.13 -5.09
N THR A 60 10.36 -15.61 -4.93
CA THR A 60 9.84 -14.49 -5.71
C THR A 60 9.68 -13.28 -4.80
N LEU A 61 10.32 -12.17 -5.19
CA LEU A 61 10.27 -10.88 -4.52
C LEU A 61 9.26 -10.00 -5.26
N CYS A 62 8.06 -9.89 -4.68
CA CYS A 62 7.03 -8.99 -5.19
C CYS A 62 7.23 -7.58 -4.64
N CYS A 63 7.24 -6.57 -5.51
CA CYS A 63 7.50 -5.20 -5.10
C CYS A 63 6.80 -4.15 -5.97
N ASP A 64 6.77 -2.91 -5.48
CA ASP A 64 6.48 -1.74 -6.31
C ASP A 64 7.74 -1.23 -7.03
N ALA A 65 7.57 -0.18 -7.84
CA ALA A 65 8.66 0.43 -8.61
C ALA A 65 9.71 1.11 -7.72
N GLY A 66 9.38 1.46 -6.48
CA GLY A 66 10.31 2.08 -5.53
C GLY A 66 11.34 1.09 -5.00
N HIS A 67 10.96 -0.18 -4.84
CA HIS A 67 11.83 -1.23 -4.27
C HIS A 67 12.45 -2.15 -5.31
N GLU A 68 12.01 -2.08 -6.57
CA GLU A 68 12.47 -2.95 -7.67
C GLU A 68 14.00 -2.97 -7.80
N ASN A 69 14.63 -1.79 -7.83
CA ASN A 69 16.08 -1.68 -7.99
C ASN A 69 16.86 -2.37 -6.86
N ALA A 70 16.40 -2.24 -5.62
CA ALA A 70 17.02 -2.89 -4.47
C ALA A 70 16.88 -4.42 -4.54
N HIS A 71 15.71 -4.93 -4.95
CA HIS A 71 15.51 -6.37 -5.16
C HIS A 71 16.34 -6.91 -6.32
N ARG A 72 16.46 -6.17 -7.44
CA ARG A 72 17.29 -6.57 -8.58
C ARG A 72 18.77 -6.64 -8.18
N LEU A 73 19.28 -5.65 -7.44
CA LEU A 73 20.65 -5.69 -6.92
C LEU A 73 20.89 -6.92 -6.04
N ALA A 74 19.95 -7.24 -5.14
CA ALA A 74 20.04 -8.44 -4.32
C ALA A 74 20.00 -9.73 -5.15
N ALA A 75 19.16 -9.79 -6.18
CA ALA A 75 19.09 -10.94 -7.09
C ALA A 75 20.40 -11.15 -7.87
N GLU A 76 20.99 -10.08 -8.40
CA GLU A 76 22.30 -10.10 -9.04
C GLU A 76 23.38 -10.61 -8.10
N PHE A 77 23.33 -10.20 -6.84
CA PHE A 77 24.30 -10.62 -5.83
C PHE A 77 24.17 -12.11 -5.48
N CYS A 78 22.94 -12.63 -5.37
CA CYS A 78 22.67 -14.06 -5.21
C CYS A 78 23.30 -14.84 -6.38
N ASN A 79 23.03 -14.42 -7.62
CA ASN A 79 23.58 -15.06 -8.83
C ASN A 79 25.11 -15.05 -8.84
N GLY A 80 25.72 -13.89 -8.58
CA GLY A 80 27.18 -13.73 -8.51
C GLY A 80 27.84 -14.50 -7.35
N SER A 81 27.05 -14.97 -6.39
CA SER A 81 27.50 -15.81 -5.28
C SER A 81 27.20 -17.31 -5.49
N GLY A 82 26.71 -17.70 -6.66
CA GLY A 82 26.38 -19.08 -7.00
C GLY A 82 25.05 -19.58 -6.41
N LEU A 83 24.22 -18.68 -5.89
CA LEU A 83 22.86 -19.00 -5.46
C LEU A 83 21.89 -18.81 -6.63
N GLN A 84 20.78 -19.56 -6.63
CA GLN A 84 19.69 -19.30 -7.57
C GLN A 84 19.16 -17.89 -7.31
N PRO A 85 19.17 -16.97 -8.29
CA PRO A 85 18.64 -15.63 -8.08
C PRO A 85 17.13 -15.69 -7.82
N PRO A 86 16.61 -14.91 -6.84
CA PRO A 86 15.19 -14.71 -6.72
C PRO A 86 14.61 -14.01 -7.96
N GLU A 87 13.39 -14.36 -8.31
CA GLU A 87 12.61 -13.66 -9.32
C GLU A 87 12.12 -12.33 -8.74
N VAL A 88 12.30 -11.22 -9.46
CA VAL A 88 11.77 -9.92 -9.05
C VAL A 88 10.54 -9.63 -9.87
N GLN A 89 9.38 -9.57 -9.22
CA GLN A 89 8.09 -9.35 -9.85
C GLN A 89 7.54 -7.98 -9.44
N LEU A 90 7.47 -7.08 -10.42
CA LEU A 90 6.79 -5.80 -10.24
C LEU A 90 5.28 -6.06 -10.15
N VAL A 91 4.66 -5.56 -9.08
CA VAL A 91 3.21 -5.61 -8.89
C VAL A 91 2.69 -4.20 -9.12
N GLU A 92 1.90 -4.03 -10.17
CA GLU A 92 1.16 -2.78 -10.38
C GLU A 92 0.20 -2.58 -9.21
N THR A 93 0.36 -1.46 -8.51
CA THR A 93 -0.54 -1.07 -7.43
C THR A 93 -1.52 -0.05 -7.97
N THR A 94 -2.81 -0.30 -7.75
CA THR A 94 -3.82 0.72 -8.01
C THR A 94 -3.63 1.84 -6.99
N GLY A 95 -3.32 3.04 -7.46
CA GLY A 95 -3.22 4.21 -6.61
C GLY A 95 -4.59 4.57 -6.05
N LEU A 96 -5.01 3.95 -4.95
CA LEU A 96 -6.31 4.17 -4.29
C LEU A 96 -6.39 5.50 -3.51
N ARG A 97 -5.63 6.49 -3.96
CA ARG A 97 -5.62 7.83 -3.38
C ARG A 97 -6.95 8.50 -3.68
N LEU A 98 -7.56 9.06 -2.64
CA LEU A 98 -8.90 9.63 -2.69
C LEU A 98 -8.97 10.99 -3.41
N ALA A 99 -7.85 11.61 -3.72
CA ALA A 99 -7.75 12.89 -4.43
C ALA A 99 -6.56 12.88 -5.40
N GLN A 100 -6.48 13.87 -6.30
CA GLN A 100 -5.40 13.94 -7.29
C GLN A 100 -4.02 14.10 -6.64
N ALA A 101 -2.98 13.71 -7.35
CA ALA A 101 -1.61 13.83 -6.87
C ALA A 101 -1.30 15.28 -6.43
N GLY A 102 -0.76 15.45 -5.22
CA GLY A 102 -0.47 16.76 -4.64
C GLY A 102 -1.65 17.45 -3.94
N GLU A 103 -2.87 16.91 -4.01
CA GLU A 103 -4.05 17.53 -3.38
C GLU A 103 -4.43 16.88 -2.05
N GLY A 104 -4.76 17.68 -1.05
CA GLY A 104 -5.20 17.19 0.26
C GLY A 104 -4.05 16.72 1.16
N VAL A 105 -4.40 16.39 2.40
CA VAL A 105 -3.44 15.90 3.40
C VAL A 105 -3.33 14.39 3.25
N GLU A 106 -2.12 13.83 3.15
CA GLU A 106 -1.91 12.39 2.94
C GLU A 106 -2.70 11.50 3.90
N ALA A 107 -2.77 11.87 5.18
CA ALA A 107 -3.54 11.13 6.18
C ALA A 107 -5.06 11.16 5.95
N ASP A 108 -5.60 12.17 5.26
CA ASP A 108 -7.02 12.34 4.96
C ASP A 108 -7.42 11.71 3.62
N VAL A 109 -6.48 11.56 2.68
CA VAL A 109 -6.73 11.12 1.30
C VAL A 109 -6.27 9.69 1.02
N ASN A 110 -5.82 8.97 2.04
CA ASN A 110 -5.54 7.54 2.00
C ASN A 110 -6.34 6.82 3.09
N VAL A 111 -7.00 5.72 2.75
CA VAL A 111 -7.65 4.84 3.73
C VAL A 111 -6.62 3.89 4.30
N TYR A 112 -6.42 3.91 5.60
CA TYR A 112 -5.48 3.03 6.30
C TYR A 112 -6.20 1.82 6.89
N THR A 113 -5.49 0.71 7.01
CA THR A 113 -6.01 -0.53 7.60
C THR A 113 -6.34 -0.38 9.09
N THR A 114 -5.74 0.60 9.76
CA THR A 114 -5.99 0.97 11.16
C THR A 114 -7.08 2.03 11.32
N ASP A 115 -7.63 2.60 10.23
CA ASP A 115 -8.68 3.60 10.34
C ASP A 115 -9.92 3.01 11.02
N THR A 116 -10.50 3.78 11.93
CA THR A 116 -11.80 3.50 12.53
C THR A 116 -12.92 3.63 11.50
N GLU A 117 -14.10 3.07 11.82
CA GLU A 117 -15.26 3.18 10.94
C GLU A 117 -15.62 4.64 10.63
N ILE A 118 -15.49 5.51 11.64
CA ILE A 118 -15.75 6.95 11.53
C ILE A 118 -14.76 7.61 10.58
N GLU A 119 -13.47 7.26 10.66
CA GLU A 119 -12.43 7.80 9.79
C GLU A 119 -12.63 7.37 8.33
N VAL A 120 -12.89 6.09 8.09
CA VAL A 120 -13.22 5.58 6.73
C VAL A 120 -14.42 6.34 6.16
N ASN A 121 -15.50 6.45 6.93
CA ASN A 121 -16.70 7.18 6.54
C ASN A 121 -16.39 8.65 6.21
N LYS A 122 -15.56 9.31 7.03
CA LYS A 122 -15.14 10.71 6.81
C LYS A 122 -14.32 10.84 5.53
N LYS A 123 -13.32 9.99 5.33
CA LYS A 123 -12.42 10.00 4.17
C LYS A 123 -13.20 9.76 2.87
N ILE A 124 -14.01 8.70 2.80
CA ILE A 124 -14.78 8.37 1.58
C ILE A 124 -15.86 9.43 1.31
N LYS A 125 -16.61 9.86 2.33
CA LYS A 125 -17.71 10.81 2.10
C LYS A 125 -17.21 12.21 1.75
N GLN A 126 -16.24 12.71 2.51
CA GLN A 126 -15.81 14.11 2.47
C GLN A 126 -14.56 14.37 1.64
N LYS A 127 -13.66 13.39 1.51
CA LYS A 127 -12.34 13.59 0.89
C LYS A 127 -12.23 12.94 -0.49
N ALA A 128 -12.95 11.84 -0.73
CA ALA A 128 -12.93 11.19 -2.03
C ALA A 128 -13.51 12.10 -3.12
N PHE A 129 -12.69 12.40 -4.12
CA PHE A 129 -13.11 13.05 -5.34
C PHE A 129 -14.12 12.16 -6.08
N CYS A 130 -15.27 12.72 -6.45
CA CYS A 130 -16.41 11.96 -6.97
C CYS A 130 -17.44 12.92 -7.57
N GLU A 131 -17.05 13.56 -8.66
CA GLU A 131 -17.92 14.49 -9.38
C GLU A 131 -19.00 13.71 -10.18
N PRO A 132 -20.29 14.10 -10.15
CA PRO A 132 -21.34 13.38 -10.86
C PRO A 132 -21.07 13.24 -12.37
N GLY A 133 -20.95 12.01 -12.86
CA GLY A 133 -20.69 11.72 -14.28
C GLY A 133 -19.21 11.67 -14.67
N ASN A 134 -18.28 12.03 -13.78
CA ASN A 134 -16.85 11.99 -14.06
C ASN A 134 -16.30 10.57 -13.81
N THR A 135 -15.94 9.87 -14.88
CA THR A 135 -15.32 8.53 -14.81
C THR A 135 -13.82 8.54 -15.10
N ASP A 136 -13.26 9.68 -15.49
CA ASP A 136 -11.84 9.83 -15.85
C ASP A 136 -10.96 9.76 -14.62
N PHE A 137 -11.37 10.44 -13.55
CA PHE A 137 -10.75 10.32 -12.23
C PHE A 137 -11.83 10.23 -11.16
N CYS A 138 -12.09 9.02 -10.68
CA CYS A 138 -13.08 8.78 -9.62
C CYS A 138 -12.59 7.65 -8.70
N PRO A 139 -11.78 7.96 -7.67
CA PRO A 139 -11.26 6.97 -6.73
C PRO A 139 -12.32 6.02 -6.15
N PRO A 140 -13.57 6.45 -5.87
CA PRO A 140 -14.63 5.52 -5.50
C PRO A 140 -14.89 4.38 -6.50
N ILE A 141 -14.82 4.65 -7.81
CA ILE A 141 -14.97 3.62 -8.85
C ILE A 141 -13.77 2.66 -8.80
N ASP A 142 -12.57 3.19 -8.69
CA ASP A 142 -11.35 2.38 -8.67
C ASP A 142 -11.32 1.45 -7.44
N ILE A 143 -11.75 1.95 -6.27
CA ILE A 143 -11.92 1.12 -5.06
C ILE A 143 -12.96 0.02 -5.28
N VAL A 144 -14.08 0.30 -5.98
CA VAL A 144 -15.03 -0.78 -6.31
C VAL A 144 -14.40 -1.81 -7.25
N GLY A 145 -13.55 -1.41 -8.19
CA GLY A 145 -12.79 -2.35 -9.03
C GLY A 145 -12.00 -3.35 -8.20
N GLU A 146 -11.26 -2.86 -7.20
CA GLU A 146 -10.51 -3.72 -6.26
C GLU A 146 -11.44 -4.57 -5.39
N LEU A 147 -12.53 -3.99 -4.89
CA LEU A 147 -13.53 -4.74 -4.13
C LEU A 147 -14.14 -5.87 -4.98
N LEU A 148 -14.41 -5.62 -6.26
CA LEU A 148 -14.97 -6.62 -7.18
C LEU A 148 -13.97 -7.75 -7.50
N ALA A 149 -12.68 -7.45 -7.51
CA ALA A 149 -11.63 -8.46 -7.66
C ALA A 149 -11.56 -9.40 -6.44
N MET A 150 -11.87 -8.90 -5.24
CA MET A 150 -11.90 -9.68 -4.00
C MET A 150 -13.27 -10.32 -3.72
N GLN A 151 -14.36 -9.66 -4.11
CA GLN A 151 -15.75 -10.00 -3.82
C GLN A 151 -16.53 -9.94 -5.13
N LYS A 152 -17.25 -10.99 -5.53
CA LYS A 152 -17.87 -11.04 -6.87
C LYS A 152 -18.96 -9.99 -7.14
N GLU A 153 -19.45 -9.30 -6.11
CA GLU A 153 -20.59 -8.40 -6.19
C GLU A 153 -20.43 -7.18 -5.27
N PHE A 154 -20.93 -6.03 -5.72
CA PHE A 154 -21.02 -4.78 -4.96
C PHE A 154 -22.45 -4.24 -5.00
N THR A 155 -23.05 -4.02 -3.83
CA THR A 155 -24.47 -3.63 -3.71
C THR A 155 -24.61 -2.18 -3.25
N ILE A 156 -25.44 -1.42 -3.97
CA ILE A 156 -25.87 -0.08 -3.58
C ILE A 156 -27.33 -0.14 -3.15
N THR A 157 -27.59 0.10 -1.86
CA THR A 157 -28.94 0.22 -1.30
C THR A 157 -29.38 1.68 -1.31
N ARG A 158 -30.47 2.00 -1.99
CA ARG A 158 -30.97 3.38 -2.15
C ARG A 158 -32.49 3.41 -2.28
N LYS A 159 -33.07 4.59 -2.06
CA LYS A 159 -34.54 4.76 -2.10
C LYS A 159 -35.09 4.37 -3.48
N PRO A 160 -36.34 3.86 -3.56
CA PRO A 160 -36.99 3.58 -4.85
C PRO A 160 -36.98 4.78 -5.80
N ASP A 161 -37.19 5.99 -5.28
CA ASP A 161 -37.16 7.25 -6.05
C ASP A 161 -35.79 7.56 -6.67
N ASN A 162 -34.71 6.98 -6.12
CA ASN A 162 -33.35 7.10 -6.63
C ASN A 162 -32.95 5.90 -7.52
N GLY A 163 -33.91 5.08 -7.96
CA GLY A 163 -33.67 3.90 -8.80
C GLY A 163 -33.57 2.58 -8.04
N GLY A 164 -33.79 2.58 -6.73
CA GLY A 164 -33.82 1.37 -5.89
C GLY A 164 -32.48 0.64 -5.77
N ASP A 165 -32.49 -0.45 -5.01
CA ASP A 165 -31.32 -1.28 -4.76
C ASP A 165 -30.79 -1.87 -6.08
N LYS A 166 -29.47 -1.81 -6.27
CA LYS A 166 -28.78 -2.37 -7.45
C LYS A 166 -27.51 -3.09 -7.05
N VAL A 167 -27.28 -4.24 -7.67
CA VAL A 167 -26.07 -5.06 -7.52
C VAL A 167 -25.23 -4.95 -8.79
N TYR A 168 -23.93 -4.74 -8.63
CA TYR A 168 -22.95 -4.71 -9.70
C TYR A 168 -22.01 -5.91 -9.54
N SER A 169 -21.86 -6.71 -10.59
CA SER A 169 -20.88 -7.81 -10.66
C SER A 169 -19.69 -7.48 -11.56
N ASP A 170 -19.74 -6.34 -12.23
CA ASP A 170 -18.67 -5.84 -13.07
C ASP A 170 -18.55 -4.31 -12.93
N ILE A 171 -17.34 -3.81 -13.17
CA ILE A 171 -17.04 -2.38 -13.02
C ILE A 171 -17.58 -1.54 -14.20
N ALA A 172 -17.81 -2.17 -15.36
CA ALA A 172 -18.24 -1.48 -16.57
C ALA A 172 -19.67 -0.94 -16.42
N ALA A 173 -20.58 -1.76 -15.88
CA ALA A 173 -21.96 -1.40 -15.58
C ALA A 173 -22.03 -0.28 -14.53
N LEU A 174 -21.16 -0.29 -13.51
CA LEU A 174 -21.09 0.79 -12.54
C LEU A 174 -20.59 2.10 -13.17
N ARG A 175 -19.57 2.02 -14.04
CA ARG A 175 -19.05 3.18 -14.78
C ARG A 175 -20.13 3.78 -15.70
N GLU A 176 -20.89 2.96 -16.41
CA GLU A 176 -22.00 3.39 -17.27
C GLU A 176 -23.11 4.11 -16.48
N ASP A 177 -23.55 3.52 -15.36
CA ASP A 177 -24.54 4.12 -14.48
C ASP A 177 -24.06 5.45 -13.86
N PHE A 178 -22.77 5.53 -13.50
CA PHE A 178 -22.19 6.75 -12.95
C PHE A 178 -22.05 7.84 -14.03
N ALA A 179 -21.55 7.50 -15.22
CA ALA A 179 -21.39 8.41 -16.36
C ALA A 179 -22.72 9.00 -16.84
N SER A 180 -23.77 8.17 -16.90
CA SER A 180 -25.14 8.58 -17.25
C SER A 180 -25.86 9.33 -16.14
N LYS A 181 -25.24 9.47 -14.96
CA LYS A 181 -25.80 10.06 -13.72
C LYS A 181 -27.00 9.30 -13.16
N ALA A 182 -27.23 8.07 -13.61
CA ALA A 182 -28.19 7.15 -13.01
C ALA A 182 -27.77 6.73 -11.58
N LEU A 183 -26.46 6.76 -11.30
CA LEU A 183 -25.88 6.62 -9.96
C LEU A 183 -25.31 7.96 -9.47
N HIS A 184 -25.91 8.52 -8.42
CA HIS A 184 -25.45 9.77 -7.82
C HIS A 184 -24.37 9.51 -6.74
N PRO A 185 -23.33 10.37 -6.60
CA PRO A 185 -22.33 10.26 -5.52
C PRO A 185 -22.91 10.12 -4.10
N GLY A 186 -24.07 10.75 -3.88
CA GLY A 186 -24.78 10.70 -2.59
C GLY A 186 -25.29 9.33 -2.20
N ASP A 187 -25.60 8.45 -3.17
CA ASP A 187 -25.95 7.05 -2.92
C ASP A 187 -24.71 6.15 -2.99
N PHE A 188 -23.77 6.49 -3.88
CA PHE A 188 -22.57 5.70 -4.12
C PHE A 188 -21.61 5.69 -2.92
N LYS A 189 -21.21 6.86 -2.42
CA LYS A 189 -20.22 6.98 -1.34
C LYS A 189 -20.63 6.29 -0.04
N PRO A 190 -21.90 6.36 0.43
CA PRO A 190 -22.32 5.60 1.60
C PRO A 190 -22.25 4.09 1.41
N ALA A 191 -22.66 3.57 0.24
CA ALA A 191 -22.55 2.14 -0.07
C ALA A 191 -21.10 1.69 -0.08
N LEU A 192 -20.22 2.46 -0.72
CA LEU A 192 -18.78 2.20 -0.73
C LEU A 192 -18.19 2.22 0.69
N SER A 193 -18.55 3.22 1.50
CA SER A 193 -18.07 3.31 2.88
C SER A 193 -18.45 2.09 3.71
N LYS A 194 -19.66 1.56 3.51
CA LYS A 194 -20.13 0.34 4.18
C LYS A 194 -19.32 -0.88 3.75
N ALA A 195 -19.07 -1.05 2.44
CA ALA A 195 -18.30 -2.17 1.91
C ALA A 195 -16.84 -2.16 2.38
N VAL A 196 -16.18 -1.00 2.31
CA VAL A 196 -14.79 -0.84 2.80
C VAL A 196 -14.71 -1.10 4.31
N ASN A 197 -15.67 -0.60 5.10
CA ASN A 197 -15.71 -0.88 6.53
C ASN A 197 -15.91 -2.35 6.85
N ALA A 198 -16.76 -3.06 6.09
CA ALA A 198 -16.95 -4.50 6.25
C ALA A 198 -15.66 -5.28 5.97
N LEU A 199 -14.89 -4.88 4.94
CA LEU A 199 -13.59 -5.47 4.64
C LEU A 199 -12.58 -5.24 5.79
N LEU A 200 -12.48 -4.00 6.27
CA LEU A 200 -11.53 -3.63 7.32
C LEU A 200 -11.89 -4.19 8.69
N GLU A 201 -13.13 -4.62 8.91
CA GLU A 201 -13.55 -5.17 10.20
C GLU A 201 -12.76 -6.43 10.59
N ALA A 202 -12.41 -7.28 9.63
CA ALA A 202 -11.57 -8.45 9.90
C ALA A 202 -10.19 -8.06 10.44
N VAL A 203 -9.60 -6.99 9.88
CA VAL A 203 -8.30 -6.45 10.34
C VAL A 203 -8.43 -5.84 11.73
N ARG A 204 -9.46 -5.01 11.95
CA ARG A 204 -9.72 -4.38 13.26
C ARG A 204 -9.95 -5.40 14.36
N ALA A 205 -10.72 -6.46 14.08
CA ALA A 205 -10.96 -7.55 15.01
C ALA A 205 -9.66 -8.30 15.34
N GLY A 206 -8.83 -8.60 14.32
CA GLY A 206 -7.52 -9.21 14.50
C GLY A 206 -6.61 -8.37 15.40
N LEU A 207 -6.50 -7.07 15.12
CA LEU A 207 -5.71 -6.12 15.93
C LEU A 207 -6.24 -6.01 17.36
N LYS A 208 -7.56 -6.05 17.56
CA LYS A 208 -8.18 -5.99 18.89
C LYS A 208 -7.95 -7.26 19.71
N ASN A 209 -7.74 -8.40 19.07
CA ASN A 209 -7.54 -9.67 19.78
C ASN A 209 -6.08 -9.93 20.16
N ASP A 210 -5.15 -9.06 19.75
CA ASP A 210 -3.72 -9.16 20.04
C ASP A 210 -3.23 -7.93 20.84
N ALA A 211 -2.84 -8.15 22.10
CA ALA A 211 -2.39 -7.07 22.98
C ALA A 211 -1.12 -6.34 22.49
N ALA A 212 -0.21 -7.04 21.81
CA ALA A 212 0.98 -6.44 21.22
C ALA A 212 0.61 -5.58 20.02
N ALA A 213 -0.31 -6.06 19.18
CA ALA A 213 -0.83 -5.29 18.05
C ALA A 213 -1.58 -4.03 18.51
N GLN A 214 -2.44 -4.14 19.53
CA GLN A 214 -3.11 -2.97 20.14
C GLN A 214 -2.11 -1.92 20.63
N LYS A 215 -1.05 -2.36 21.31
CA LYS A 215 0.00 -1.45 21.78
C LYS A 215 0.72 -0.80 20.61
N ALA A 216 1.07 -1.55 19.57
CA ALA A 216 1.74 -1.03 18.38
C ALA A 216 0.90 0.04 17.67
N VAL A 217 -0.41 -0.19 17.49
CA VAL A 217 -1.34 0.79 16.91
C VAL A 217 -1.36 2.07 17.75
N LYS A 218 -1.47 1.95 19.08
CA LYS A 218 -1.47 3.11 19.98
C LYS A 218 -0.16 3.91 19.91
N ASP A 219 0.97 3.21 19.85
CA ASP A 219 2.29 3.85 19.75
C ASP A 219 2.45 4.59 18.41
N LEU A 220 1.96 3.99 17.31
CA LEU A 220 1.92 4.62 15.99
C LEU A 220 1.06 5.88 15.98
N ASP A 221 -0.14 5.83 16.56
CA ASP A 221 -1.04 7.00 16.67
C ASP A 221 -0.40 8.15 17.44
N ASN A 222 0.28 7.83 18.55
CA ASN A 222 0.98 8.82 19.36
C ASN A 222 2.13 9.46 18.59
N TYR A 223 2.90 8.66 17.85
CA TYR A 223 3.97 9.13 16.98
C TYR A 223 3.41 10.07 15.89
N ALA A 224 2.36 9.66 15.17
CA ALA A 224 1.75 10.48 14.13
C ALA A 224 1.23 11.83 14.66
N LYS A 225 0.60 11.83 15.85
CA LYS A 225 0.17 13.06 16.54
C LYS A 225 1.34 13.95 16.93
N ALA A 226 2.46 13.37 17.37
CA ALA A 226 3.67 14.12 17.72
C ALA A 226 4.31 14.77 16.49
N GLN A 227 4.42 14.03 15.37
CA GLN A 227 4.96 14.55 14.11
C GLN A 227 4.12 15.70 13.56
N THR A 228 2.80 15.56 13.56
CA THR A 228 1.88 16.62 13.12
C THR A 228 2.05 17.90 13.95
N LYS A 229 2.26 17.78 15.27
CA LYS A 229 2.53 18.92 16.15
C LYS A 229 3.88 19.57 15.89
N ALA A 230 4.92 18.78 15.60
CA ALA A 230 6.25 19.28 15.31
C ALA A 230 6.28 20.06 13.99
N GLN A 231 5.59 19.56 12.96
CA GLN A 231 5.46 20.25 11.67
C GLN A 231 4.72 21.59 11.77
N LYS A 232 3.68 21.69 12.62
CA LYS A 232 2.96 22.96 12.86
C LYS A 232 3.73 24.02 13.64
N LYS A 233 4.86 23.65 14.26
CA LYS A 233 5.71 24.55 15.06
C LYS A 233 6.93 25.07 14.30
N LYS A 234 7.24 24.50 13.14
CA LYS A 234 8.23 25.01 12.19
C LYS A 234 7.55 25.98 11.23
#